data_AF-A0A2U1N457-F1
#
_entry.id   AF-A0A2U1N457-F1
#
_cell.length_a   1.000
_cell.length_b   1.000
_cell.length_c   1.000
_cell.angle_alpha   90.00
_cell.angle_beta   90.00
_cell.angle_gamma   90.00
#
_symmetry.space_group_name_H-M   'P 1'
#
loop_
_entity.id
_entity.type
_entity.pdbx_description
1 polymer ?
#
loop_
_entity_poly.entity_id
_entity_poly.type
_entity_poly.pdbx_seq_one_letter_code
_entity_poly.pdbx_strand_id
1 'polypeptide(L)'
;MCTIFEREQKAYMDAEKGYNEMLEEVEARVEYRHGIILELMKLEGDFVLDECLAVLRAAQQEDFVEISGLIQMSHAAALRGGEKGRMVKKLRKLG
;
A
#
# COMPACT_ATOMS: atom_id res chain seq x y z
N MET A 1 -5.24 -27.96 16.62
CA MET A 1 -5.46 -27.81 15.15
C MET A 1 -6.07 -26.46 14.78
N CYS A 2 -7.08 -25.93 15.50
CA CYS A 2 -7.57 -24.56 15.29
C CYS A 2 -6.53 -23.46 15.53
N THR A 3 -5.65 -23.64 16.52
CA THR A 3 -4.72 -22.59 16.98
C THR A 3 -3.74 -22.09 15.93
N ILE A 4 -3.29 -22.94 14.99
CA ILE A 4 -2.41 -22.49 13.90
C ILE A 4 -3.18 -21.62 12.89
N PHE A 5 -4.40 -22.01 12.53
CA PHE A 5 -5.24 -21.24 11.60
C PHE A 5 -5.70 -19.91 12.20
N GLU A 6 -5.95 -19.86 13.51
CA GLU A 6 -6.26 -18.62 14.23
C GLU A 6 -5.06 -17.66 14.23
N ARG A 7 -3.85 -18.19 14.45
CA ARG A 7 -2.61 -17.39 14.37
C ARG A 7 -2.34 -16.90 12.95
N GLU A 8 -2.50 -17.76 11.94
CA GLU A 8 -2.35 -17.37 10.54
C GLU A 8 -3.40 -16.32 10.14
N GLN A 9 -4.66 -16.50 10.53
CA GLN A 9 -5.71 -15.52 10.29
C GLN A 9 -5.32 -14.17 10.87
N LYS A 10 -4.90 -14.14 12.13
CA LYS A 10 -4.47 -12.89 12.79
C LYS A 10 -3.29 -12.25 12.06
N ALA A 11 -2.27 -13.03 11.69
CA ALA A 11 -1.11 -12.52 10.98
C ALA A 11 -1.49 -11.87 9.64
N TYR A 12 -2.43 -12.46 8.89
CA TYR A 12 -2.92 -11.86 7.65
C TYR A 12 -3.72 -10.57 7.89
N MET A 13 -4.57 -10.53 8.91
CA MET A 13 -5.32 -9.31 9.25
C MET A 13 -4.41 -8.17 9.73
N ASP A 14 -3.39 -8.50 10.52
CA ASP A 14 -2.40 -7.53 10.98
C ASP A 14 -1.55 -7.02 9.80
N ALA A 15 -1.20 -7.89 8.84
CA ALA A 15 -0.50 -7.50 7.62
C ALA A 15 -1.35 -6.60 6.71
N GLU A 16 -2.62 -6.95 6.49
CA GLU A 16 -3.59 -6.11 5.75
C GLU A 16 -3.67 -4.71 6.36
N LYS A 17 -3.78 -4.62 7.69
CA LYS A 17 -3.78 -3.32 8.39
C LYS A 17 -2.49 -2.54 8.12
N GLY A 18 -1.34 -3.19 8.22
CA GLY A 18 -0.05 -2.54 7.95
C GLY A 18 0.10 -2.06 6.50
N TYR A 19 -0.40 -2.81 5.52
CA TYR A 19 -0.40 -2.37 4.13
C TYR A 19 -1.30 -1.16 3.90
N ASN A 20 -2.46 -1.11 4.54
CA ASN A 20 -3.37 0.03 4.45
C ASN A 20 -2.79 1.28 5.12
N GLU A 21 -2.15 1.14 6.28
CA GLU A 21 -1.45 2.26 6.94
C GLU A 21 -0.33 2.81 6.06
N MET A 22 0.47 1.93 5.43
CA MET A 22 1.50 2.36 4.50
C MET A 22 0.92 3.03 3.25
N LEU A 23 -0.23 2.55 2.76
CA LEU A 23 -0.90 3.13 1.60
C LEU A 23 -1.27 4.59 1.85
N GLU A 24 -1.85 4.91 3.01
CA GLU A 24 -2.20 6.28 3.41
C GLU A 24 -0.97 7.21 3.41
N GLU A 25 0.18 6.75 3.91
CA GLU A 25 1.43 7.51 3.90
C GLU A 25 1.97 7.76 2.48
N VAL A 26 1.89 6.77 1.59
CA VAL A 26 2.32 6.91 0.20
C VAL A 26 1.38 7.86 -0.56
N GLU A 27 0.06 7.79 -0.33
CA GLU A 27 -0.91 8.71 -0.92
C GLU A 27 -0.61 10.16 -0.50
N ALA A 28 -0.40 10.42 0.79
CA ALA A 28 -0.02 11.74 1.29
C ALA A 28 1.30 12.24 0.66
N ARG A 29 2.28 11.33 0.48
CA ARG A 29 3.56 11.64 -0.18
C ARG A 29 3.38 12.01 -1.65
N VAL A 30 2.49 11.32 -2.38
CA VAL A 30 2.14 11.64 -3.76
C VAL A 30 1.51 13.01 -3.87
N GLU A 31 0.54 13.32 -3.01
CA GLU A 31 -0.15 14.62 -2.99
C GLU A 31 0.84 15.76 -2.73
N TYR A 32 1.69 15.59 -1.71
CA TYR A 32 2.71 16.57 -1.37
C TYR A 32 3.69 16.81 -2.53
N ARG A 33 4.20 15.73 -3.15
CA ARG A 33 5.12 15.85 -4.29
C ARG A 33 4.44 16.47 -5.51
N HIS A 34 3.17 16.14 -5.76
CA HIS A 34 2.40 16.75 -6.84
C HIS A 34 2.30 18.25 -6.66
N GLY A 35 2.03 18.72 -5.43
CA GLY A 35 2.00 20.14 -5.09
C GLY A 35 3.32 20.84 -5.43
N ILE A 36 4.46 20.25 -5.05
CA ILE A 36 5.79 20.81 -5.39
C ILE A 36 5.98 20.89 -6.91
N ILE A 37 5.64 19.84 -7.65
CA ILE A 37 5.75 19.81 -9.12
C ILE A 37 4.93 20.95 -9.74
N LEU A 38 3.69 21.15 -9.28
CA LEU A 38 2.81 22.22 -9.80
C LEU A 38 3.35 23.62 -9.50
N GLU A 39 3.94 23.85 -8.32
CA GLU A 39 4.56 25.14 -8.00
C GLU A 39 5.81 25.41 -8.86
N LEU A 40 6.66 24.40 -9.05
CA LEU A 40 7.85 24.52 -9.88
C LEU A 40 7.52 24.77 -11.35
N MET A 41 6.43 24.19 -11.87
CA MET A 41 5.97 24.41 -13.24
C MET A 41 5.50 25.84 -13.54
N LYS A 42 5.32 26.70 -12.50
CA LYS A 42 4.95 28.11 -12.69
C LYS A 42 6.16 29.02 -12.92
N LEU A 43 7.36 28.54 -12.65
CA LEU A 43 8.59 29.31 -12.81
C LEU A 43 9.00 29.37 -14.30
N GLU A 44 9.77 30.40 -14.68
CA GLU A 44 10.37 30.42 -16.02
C GLU A 44 11.35 29.26 -16.16
N GLY A 45 11.23 28.54 -17.29
CA GLY A 45 12.01 27.33 -17.55
C GLY A 45 13.50 27.62 -17.71
N ASP A 46 14.32 26.84 -17.01
CA ASP A 46 15.73 26.67 -17.31
C ASP A 46 16.11 25.18 -17.21
N PHE A 47 17.32 24.85 -17.68
CA PHE A 47 17.79 23.46 -17.73
C PHE A 47 17.81 22.79 -16.34
N VAL A 48 18.16 23.52 -15.28
CA VAL A 48 18.24 22.98 -13.93
C VAL A 48 16.84 22.70 -13.38
N LEU A 49 15.88 23.58 -13.65
CA LEU A 49 14.48 23.39 -13.31
C LEU A 49 13.89 22.16 -14.00
N ASP A 50 14.21 21.96 -15.28
CA ASP A 50 13.75 20.80 -16.05
C ASP A 50 14.31 19.48 -15.49
N GLU A 51 15.59 19.44 -15.14
CA GLU A 51 16.20 18.28 -14.47
C GLU A 51 15.53 17.99 -13.12
N CYS A 52 15.28 19.01 -12.30
CA CYS A 52 14.60 18.87 -11.02
C CYS A 52 13.18 18.30 -11.19
N LEU A 53 12.43 18.81 -12.16
CA LEU A 53 11.09 18.33 -12.49
C LEU A 53 11.10 16.88 -12.97
N ALA A 54 12.10 16.49 -13.76
CA ALA A 54 12.25 15.11 -14.22
C ALA A 54 12.46 14.13 -13.05
N VAL A 55 13.34 14.48 -12.10
CA VAL A 55 13.58 13.68 -10.89
C VAL A 55 12.31 13.55 -10.03
N LEU A 56 11.59 14.66 -9.81
CA LEU A 56 10.36 14.66 -9.01
C LEU A 56 9.25 13.82 -9.67
N ARG A 57 9.10 13.91 -10.99
CA ARG A 57 8.12 13.10 -11.74
C ARG A 57 8.46 11.62 -11.72
N ALA A 58 9.73 11.27 -11.86
CA ALA A 58 10.18 9.88 -11.74
C ALA A 58 9.87 9.32 -10.34
N ALA A 59 10.21 10.06 -9.28
CA ALA A 59 9.88 9.65 -7.91
C ALA A 59 8.36 9.56 -7.66
N GLN A 60 7.56 10.46 -8.25
CA GLN A 60 6.09 10.35 -8.17
C GLN A 60 5.58 9.09 -8.89
N GLN A 61 6.19 8.71 -10.01
CA GLN A 61 5.81 7.51 -10.73
C GLN A 61 6.13 6.24 -9.93
N GLU A 62 7.26 6.21 -9.22
CA GLU A 62 7.62 5.12 -8.31
C GLU A 62 6.60 4.98 -7.16
N ASP A 63 6.13 6.09 -6.59
CA ASP A 63 5.09 6.05 -5.56
C ASP A 63 3.78 5.44 -6.07
N PHE A 64 3.36 5.74 -7.31
CA PHE A 64 2.17 5.11 -7.90
C PHE A 64 2.33 3.59 -8.08
N VAL A 65 3.55 3.13 -8.37
CA VAL A 65 3.86 1.70 -8.44
C VAL A 65 3.78 1.08 -7.04
N GLU A 66 4.29 1.77 -6.01
CA GLU A 66 4.18 1.32 -4.62
C GLU A 66 2.73 1.23 -4.15
N ILE A 67 1.89 2.26 -4.42
CA ILE A 67 0.44 2.24 -4.15
C ILE A 67 -0.21 0.99 -4.75
N SER A 68 0.07 0.73 -6.02
CA SER A 68 -0.48 -0.43 -6.73
C SER A 68 -0.06 -1.75 -6.06
N GLY A 69 1.20 -1.84 -5.65
CA GLY A 69 1.73 -2.99 -4.91
C GLY A 69 1.05 -3.18 -3.55
N LEU A 70 0.91 -2.11 -2.77
CA LEU A 70 0.27 -2.14 -1.44
C LEU A 70 -1.19 -2.57 -1.51
N ILE A 71 -1.95 -2.08 -2.50
CA ILE A 71 -3.34 -2.50 -2.74
C ILE A 71 -3.40 -4.00 -3.03
N GLN A 72 -2.53 -4.52 -3.89
CA GLN A 72 -2.48 -5.95 -4.23
C GLN A 72 -2.13 -6.80 -3.00
N MET A 73 -1.16 -6.36 -2.20
CA MET A 73 -0.71 -7.05 -0.99
C MET A 73 -1.80 -7.06 0.10
N SER A 74 -2.46 -5.91 0.32
CA SER A 74 -3.59 -5.76 1.23
C SER A 74 -4.73 -6.72 0.85
N HIS A 75 -5.16 -6.69 -0.42
CA HIS A 75 -6.20 -7.59 -0.92
C HIS A 75 -5.83 -9.07 -0.75
N ALA A 76 -4.58 -9.45 -1.05
CA ALA A 76 -4.10 -10.82 -0.88
C ALA A 76 -4.09 -11.27 0.59
N ALA A 77 -3.70 -10.38 1.50
CA ALA A 77 -3.73 -10.63 2.94
C ALA A 77 -5.17 -10.83 3.43
N ALA A 78 -6.10 -9.94 3.05
CA ALA A 78 -7.51 -10.03 3.38
C ALA A 78 -8.12 -11.38 2.94
N LEU A 79 -7.85 -11.79 1.69
CA LEU A 79 -8.35 -13.04 1.13
C LEU A 79 -7.88 -14.25 1.94
N ARG A 80 -6.57 -14.34 2.21
CA ARG A 80 -5.96 -15.42 2.99
C ARG A 80 -6.46 -15.43 4.43
N GLY A 81 -6.57 -14.27 5.07
CA GLY A 81 -7.16 -14.12 6.41
C GLY A 81 -8.59 -14.66 6.44
N GLY A 82 -9.40 -14.32 5.44
CA GLY A 82 -10.77 -14.81 5.29
C GLY A 82 -10.85 -16.34 5.11
N GLU A 83 -9.96 -16.94 4.31
CA GLU A 83 -9.86 -18.40 4.14
C GLU A 83 -9.57 -19.11 5.47
N LYS A 84 -8.58 -18.62 6.22
CA LYS A 84 -8.19 -19.18 7.52
C LYS A 84 -9.33 -19.06 8.52
N GLY A 85 -10.02 -17.92 8.56
CA GLY A 85 -11.20 -17.73 9.39
C GLY A 85 -12.35 -18.69 9.06
N ARG A 86 -12.58 -18.98 7.76
CA ARG A 86 -13.56 -20.01 7.35
C ARG A 86 -13.16 -21.41 7.81
N MET A 87 -11.88 -21.76 7.74
CA MET A 87 -11.38 -23.06 8.22
C MET A 87 -11.57 -23.21 9.73
N VAL A 88 -11.21 -22.19 10.52
CA VAL A 88 -11.43 -22.18 11.98
C VAL A 88 -12.91 -22.42 12.32
N LYS A 89 -13.82 -21.71 11.63
CA LYS A 89 -15.27 -21.90 11.83
C LYS A 89 -15.75 -23.32 11.51
N LYS A 90 -15.21 -23.96 10.47
CA LYS A 90 -15.55 -25.35 10.13
C LYS A 90 -15.04 -26.33 11.17
N LEU A 91 -13.77 -26.19 11.58
CA LEU A 91 -13.14 -27.08 12.58
C LEU A 91 -13.85 -27.00 13.94
N ARG A 92 -14.26 -25.80 14.38
CA ARG A 92 -15.03 -25.62 15.63
C ARG A 92 -16.42 -26.27 15.62
N LYS A 93 -16.97 -26.62 14.45
CA LYS A 93 -18.26 -27.33 14.33
C LYS A 93 -18.10 -28.86 14.33
N LEU A 94 -16.87 -29.36 14.16
CA LEU A 94 -16.57 -30.80 14.06
C LEU A 94 -16.14 -31.42 15.39
N GLY A 95 -15.84 -30.60 16.40
CA GLY A 95 -15.64 -31.00 17.79
C GLY A 95 -16.73 -30.40 18.66
#